data_AF-A0A8B5R0C9-F1
#
_entry.id   AF-A0A8B5R0C9-F1
#
_cell.length_a   1.000
_cell.length_b   1.000
_cell.length_c   1.000
_cell.angle_alpha   90.00
_cell.angle_beta   90.00
_cell.angle_gamma   90.00
#
_symmetry.space_group_name_H-M   'P 1'
#
loop_
_entity.id
_entity.type
_entity.pdbx_description
1 polymer ?
#
loop_
_entity_poly.entity_id
_entity_poly.type
_entity_poly.pdbx_seq_one_letter_code
_entity_poly.pdbx_strand_id
1 'polypeptide(L)'
;MKIIIVIIFLALIGYILEQRRHIKFLNQVNFNQETRHIMVKHQQYLLEHQIDTYKFALETLGYSQDNINKGDYTKHEPSPEKLQALQEEFQKEERIYRSKNIQFETELELRGVE
;
A
#
# COMPACT_ATOMS: atom_id res chain seq x y z
N MET A 1 -31.25 -35.58 -38.24
CA MET A 1 -30.19 -36.04 -37.31
C MET A 1 -28.87 -35.29 -37.48
N LYS A 2 -28.18 -35.33 -38.63
CA LYS A 2 -26.88 -34.63 -38.83
C LYS A 2 -26.91 -33.12 -38.58
N ILE A 3 -27.95 -32.41 -39.03
CA ILE A 3 -28.08 -30.95 -38.85
C ILE A 3 -28.22 -30.57 -37.35
N ILE A 4 -28.99 -31.34 -36.60
CA ILE A 4 -29.21 -31.13 -35.16
C ILE A 4 -27.89 -31.35 -34.39
N ILE A 5 -27.12 -32.37 -34.75
CA ILE A 5 -25.81 -32.64 -34.15
C ILE A 5 -24.85 -31.47 -34.41
N VAL A 6 -24.83 -30.91 -35.63
CA VAL A 6 -23.98 -29.74 -35.96
C VAL A 6 -24.38 -28.50 -35.15
N ILE A 7 -25.68 -28.23 -35.00
CA ILE A 7 -26.17 -27.09 -34.19
C ILE A 7 -25.76 -27.24 -32.72
N ILE A 8 -25.90 -28.45 -32.15
CA ILE A 8 -25.49 -28.73 -30.78
C ILE A 8 -23.98 -28.53 -30.61
N PHE A 9 -23.16 -28.98 -31.57
CA PHE A 9 -21.72 -28.78 -31.54
C PHE A 9 -21.32 -27.29 -31.61
N LEU A 10 -21.95 -26.50 -32.48
CA LEU A 10 -21.69 -25.07 -32.58
C LEU A 10 -22.09 -24.32 -31.30
N ALA A 11 -23.23 -24.69 -30.70
CA ALA A 11 -23.65 -24.12 -29.42
C ALA A 11 -22.66 -24.45 -28.28
N LEU A 12 -22.16 -25.68 -28.22
CA LEU A 12 -21.12 -26.09 -27.26
C LEU A 12 -19.80 -25.34 -27.45
N ILE A 13 -19.35 -25.17 -28.70
CA ILE A 13 -18.14 -24.39 -29.01
C ILE A 13 -18.34 -22.92 -28.60
N GLY A 14 -19.49 -22.33 -28.93
CA GLY A 14 -19.84 -20.97 -28.52
C GLY A 14 -19.81 -20.79 -27.00
N TYR A 15 -20.42 -21.73 -26.27
CA TYR A 15 -20.40 -21.75 -24.81
C TYR A 15 -18.98 -21.84 -24.24
N ILE A 16 -18.12 -22.71 -24.78
CA ILE A 16 -16.73 -22.84 -24.34
C ILE A 16 -15.94 -21.54 -24.57
N LEU A 17 -16.15 -20.87 -25.71
CA LEU A 17 -15.50 -19.60 -26.02
C LEU A 17 -15.95 -18.48 -25.08
N GLU A 18 -17.25 -18.43 -24.77
CA GLU A 18 -17.81 -17.45 -23.82
C GLU A 18 -17.27 -17.65 -22.41
N GLN A 19 -17.18 -18.90 -21.93
CA GLN A 19 -16.58 -19.24 -20.64
C GLN A 19 -15.10 -18.83 -20.58
N ARG A 20 -14.32 -19.08 -21.64
CA ARG A 20 -12.92 -18.62 -21.71
C ARG A 20 -12.79 -17.10 -21.60
N ARG A 21 -13.68 -16.36 -22.27
CA ARG A 21 -13.71 -14.89 -22.18
C ARG A 21 -14.05 -14.42 -20.76
N HIS A 22 -15.04 -15.03 -20.12
CA HIS A 22 -15.40 -14.72 -18.74
C HIS A 22 -14.26 -14.99 -17.75
N ILE A 23 -13.58 -16.14 -17.86
CA ILE A 23 -12.42 -16.46 -17.01
C ILE A 23 -11.31 -15.43 -17.19
N LYS A 24 -10.99 -15.05 -18.43
CA LYS A 24 -9.98 -14.03 -18.71
C LYS A 24 -10.35 -12.68 -18.10
N PHE A 25 -11.61 -12.28 -18.20
CA PHE A 25 -12.12 -11.06 -17.58
C PHE A 25 -12.02 -11.10 -16.05
N LEU A 26 -12.44 -12.21 -15.42
CA LEU A 26 -12.35 -12.37 -13.96
C LEU A 26 -10.90 -12.32 -13.47
N ASN A 27 -9.97 -12.99 -14.17
CA ASN A 27 -8.55 -12.93 -13.84
C ASN A 27 -8.01 -11.50 -13.91
N GLN A 28 -8.39 -10.74 -14.94
CA GLN A 28 -7.97 -9.34 -15.10
C GLN A 28 -8.55 -8.43 -14.02
N VAL A 29 -9.84 -8.58 -13.70
CA VAL A 29 -10.47 -7.80 -12.63
C VAL A 29 -9.85 -8.13 -11.27
N ASN A 30 -9.60 -9.41 -10.98
CA ASN A 30 -8.96 -9.82 -9.73
C ASN A 30 -7.53 -9.27 -9.62
N PHE A 31 -6.74 -9.38 -10.70
CA PHE A 31 -5.41 -8.78 -10.76
C PHE A 31 -5.44 -7.27 -10.49
N ASN A 32 -6.37 -6.53 -11.10
CA ASN A 32 -6.52 -5.10 -10.87
C ASN A 32 -6.95 -4.77 -9.43
N GLN A 33 -7.84 -5.58 -8.84
CA GLN A 33 -8.28 -5.39 -7.46
C GLN A 33 -7.16 -5.65 -6.46
N GLU A 34 -6.39 -6.73 -6.64
CA GLU A 34 -5.23 -7.05 -5.81
C GLU A 34 -4.18 -5.93 -5.87
N THR A 35 -3.81 -5.52 -7.09
CA THR A 35 -2.85 -4.42 -7.31
C THR A 35 -3.34 -3.13 -6.66
N ARG A 36 -4.63 -2.78 -6.80
CA ARG A 36 -5.22 -1.61 -6.13
C ARG A 36 -5.13 -1.70 -4.61
N HIS A 37 -5.43 -2.87 -4.03
CA HIS A 37 -5.35 -3.04 -2.59
C HIS A 37 -3.92 -2.84 -2.07
N ILE A 38 -2.92 -3.36 -2.79
CA ILE A 38 -1.50 -3.22 -2.43
C ILE A 38 -1.05 -1.76 -2.55
N MET A 39 -1.42 -1.07 -3.64
CA MET A 39 -1.16 0.36 -3.81
C MET A 39 -1.79 1.21 -2.69
N VAL A 40 -3.05 0.97 -2.35
CA VAL A 40 -3.74 1.70 -1.27
C VAL A 40 -3.06 1.46 0.08
N LYS A 41 -2.69 0.21 0.38
CA LYS A 41 -1.97 -0.13 1.61
C LYS A 41 -0.62 0.58 1.69
N HIS A 42 0.10 0.65 0.56
CA HIS A 42 1.38 1.37 0.51
C HIS A 42 1.19 2.88 0.65
N GLN A 43 0.17 3.48 0.01
CA GLN A 43 -0.15 4.90 0.19
C GLN A 43 -0.48 5.24 1.64
N GLN A 44 -1.25 4.38 2.33
CA GLN A 44 -1.50 4.54 3.75
C GLN A 44 -0.20 4.50 4.56
N TYR A 45 0.68 3.55 4.25
CA TYR A 45 1.98 3.43 4.91
C TYR A 45 2.87 4.67 4.70
N LEU A 46 2.88 5.25 3.49
CA LEU A 46 3.58 6.50 3.20
C LEU A 46 3.03 7.67 4.03
N LEU A 47 1.71 7.76 4.17
CA LEU A 47 1.05 8.80 4.98
C LEU A 47 1.37 8.64 6.46
N GLU A 48 1.33 7.43 7.00
CA GLU A 48 1.70 7.13 8.38
C GLU A 48 3.15 7.58 8.66
N HIS A 49 4.08 7.24 7.77
CA HIS A 49 5.47 7.66 7.88
C HIS A 49 5.66 9.19 7.81
N GLN A 50 4.92 9.89 6.96
CA GLN A 50 4.94 11.36 6.93
C GLN A 50 4.45 11.95 8.26
N ILE A 51 3.38 11.40 8.84
CA ILE A 51 2.88 11.82 10.14
C ILE A 51 3.96 11.63 11.21
N ASP A 52 4.63 10.48 11.25
CA ASP A 52 5.67 10.21 12.24
C ASP A 52 6.90 11.13 12.08
N THR A 53 7.25 11.48 10.84
CA THR A 53 8.27 12.49 10.56
C THR A 53 7.89 13.86 11.12
N TYR A 54 6.63 14.27 10.98
CA TYR A 54 6.14 15.51 11.58
C TYR A 54 6.11 15.46 13.10
N LYS A 55 5.76 14.33 13.71
CA LYS A 55 5.86 14.14 15.17
C LYS A 55 7.28 14.32 15.65
N PHE A 56 8.24 13.66 15.00
CA PHE A 56 9.67 13.81 15.31
C PHE A 56 10.11 15.28 15.20
N ALA A 57 9.71 15.99 14.13
CA ALA A 57 10.01 17.40 13.97
C ALA A 57 9.40 18.27 15.09
N LEU A 58 8.16 18.00 15.51
CA LEU A 58 7.53 18.71 16.62
C LEU A 58 8.28 18.46 17.93
N GLU A 59 8.60 17.20 18.24
CA GLU A 59 9.28 16.83 19.47
C GLU A 59 10.68 17.41 19.57
N THR A 60 11.42 17.44 18.46
CA THR A 60 12.75 18.07 18.40
C THR A 60 12.71 19.58 18.57
N LEU A 61 11.63 20.24 18.10
CA LEU A 61 11.38 21.66 18.33
C LEU A 61 10.86 21.95 19.76
N GLY A 62 10.61 20.91 20.55
CA GLY A 62 10.14 21.02 21.93
C GLY A 62 8.63 21.06 22.08
N TYR A 63 7.88 20.70 21.05
CA TYR A 63 6.42 20.60 21.11
C TYR A 63 6.00 19.13 21.26
N SER A 64 5.08 18.86 22.18
CA SER A 64 4.48 17.53 22.33
C SER A 64 3.19 17.45 21.53
N GLN A 65 3.07 16.44 20.67
CA GLN A 65 1.84 16.18 19.93
C GLN A 65 0.66 15.92 20.89
N ASP A 66 0.88 15.18 21.98
CA ASP A 66 -0.15 14.87 22.97
C ASP A 66 -0.68 16.11 23.68
N ASN A 67 0.19 17.09 23.91
CA ASN A 67 -0.21 18.38 24.49
C ASN A 67 -0.96 19.23 23.46
N ILE A 68 -0.49 19.26 22.21
CA ILE A 68 -1.16 19.95 21.11
C ILE A 68 -2.58 19.42 20.91
N ASN A 69 -2.78 18.10 20.97
CA ASN A 69 -4.09 17.47 20.87
C ASN A 69 -5.05 17.88 22.00
N LYS A 70 -4.53 18.36 23.13
CA LYS A 70 -5.28 18.90 24.27
C LYS A 70 -5.42 20.43 24.21
N GLY A 71 -4.93 21.07 23.14
CA GLY A 71 -4.94 22.53 22.97
C GLY A 71 -3.80 23.26 23.68
N ASP A 72 -2.79 22.54 24.18
CA ASP A 72 -1.60 23.10 24.82
C ASP A 72 -0.43 23.15 23.82
N TYR A 73 -0.01 24.37 23.49
CA TYR A 73 1.06 24.67 22.53
C TYR A 73 2.34 25.14 23.22
N THR A 74 2.48 24.89 24.52
CA THR A 74 3.66 25.30 25.28
C THR A 74 4.91 24.58 24.77
N LYS A 75 5.97 25.34 24.50
CA LYS A 75 7.28 24.81 24.10
C LYS A 75 8.07 24.37 25.33
N HIS A 76 8.58 23.15 25.29
CA HIS A 76 9.50 22.60 26.28
C HIS A 76 10.79 22.18 25.60
N GLU A 77 11.89 22.89 25.89
CA GLU A 77 13.17 22.55 25.28
C GLU A 77 13.62 21.13 25.68
N PRO A 78 13.79 20.23 24.72
CA PRO A 78 14.20 18.87 25.00
C PRO A 78 15.66 18.83 25.45
N SER A 79 15.98 17.95 26.39
CA SER A 79 17.37 17.74 26.81
C SER A 79 18.20 17.13 25.65
N PRO A 80 19.54 17.32 25.65
CA PRO A 80 20.41 16.68 24.67
C PRO A 80 20.24 15.15 24.60
N GLU A 81 20.06 14.50 25.76
CA GLU A 81 19.81 13.06 25.87
C GLU A 81 18.50 12.65 25.19
N LYS A 82 17.44 13.45 25.37
CA LYS A 82 16.14 13.21 24.71
C LYS A 82 16.26 13.41 23.20
N LEU A 83 16.96 14.45 22.74
CA LEU A 83 17.20 14.67 21.31
C LEU A 83 17.98 13.51 20.68
N GLN A 84 18.98 12.97 21.38
CA GLN A 84 19.72 11.82 20.89
C GLN A 84 18.84 10.58 20.79
N ALA A 85 18.03 10.28 21.80
CA ALA A 85 17.10 9.16 21.78
C ALA A 85 16.09 9.26 20.62
N LEU A 86 15.49 10.44 20.43
CA LEU A 86 14.58 10.70 19.31
C LEU A 86 15.26 10.48 17.97
N GLN A 87 16.51 10.94 17.83
CA GLN A 87 17.27 10.80 16.59
C GLN A 87 17.60 9.33 16.27
N GLU A 88 17.94 8.53 17.28
CA GLU A 88 18.22 7.10 17.14
C GLU A 88 16.95 6.32 16.75
N GLU A 89 15.82 6.63 17.38
CA GLU A 89 14.51 6.05 17.07
C GLU A 89 14.10 6.39 15.63
N PHE A 90 14.17 7.66 15.24
CA PHE A 90 13.85 8.10 13.88
C PHE A 90 14.73 7.40 12.83
N GLN A 91 16.04 7.26 13.09
CA GLN A 91 16.93 6.54 12.16
C GLN A 91 16.57 5.05 12.02
N LYS A 92 16.13 4.42 13.10
CA LYS A 92 15.67 3.02 13.06
C LYS A 92 14.41 2.89 12.22
N GLU A 93 13.44 3.79 12.40
CA GLU A 93 12.21 3.82 11.61
C GLU A 93 12.48 4.09 10.13
N GLU A 94 13.36 5.03 9.81
CA GLU A 94 13.83 5.32 8.45
C GLU A 94 14.38 4.09 7.74
N ARG A 95 15.18 3.27 8.43
CA ARG A 95 15.72 2.02 7.86
C ARG A 95 14.60 1.03 7.54
N ILE A 96 13.64 0.89 8.44
CA ILE A 96 12.48 0.00 8.25
C ILE A 96 11.64 0.51 7.08
N TYR A 97 11.40 1.81 7.01
CA TYR A 97 10.66 2.46 5.94
C TYR A 97 11.29 2.22 4.57
N ARG A 98 12.60 2.47 4.43
CA ARG A 98 13.34 2.19 3.18
C ARG A 98 13.23 0.72 2.78
N SER A 99 13.39 -0.20 3.73
CA SER A 99 13.28 -1.63 3.45
C SER A 99 11.89 -2.01 2.95
N LYS A 100 10.81 -1.46 3.53
CA LYS A 100 9.44 -1.74 3.08
C LYS A 100 9.14 -1.09 1.72
N ASN A 101 9.70 0.09 1.45
CA ASN A 101 9.54 0.75 0.16
C ASN A 101 10.16 -0.09 -0.98
N ILE A 102 11.39 -0.59 -0.76
CA ILE A 102 12.05 -1.50 -1.72
C ILE A 102 11.23 -2.78 -1.93
N GLN A 103 10.68 -3.37 -0.86
CA GLN A 103 9.82 -4.55 -0.97
C GLN A 103 8.58 -4.28 -1.83
N PHE A 104 7.95 -3.12 -1.65
CA PHE A 104 6.80 -2.72 -2.45
C PHE A 104 7.16 -2.51 -3.93
N GLU A 105 8.25 -1.79 -4.22
CA GLU A 105 8.75 -1.61 -5.60
C GLU A 105 9.02 -2.96 -6.28
N THR A 106 9.69 -3.87 -5.57
CA THR A 106 9.95 -5.23 -6.07
C THR A 106 8.64 -6.01 -6.30
N GLU A 107 7.64 -5.86 -5.43
CA GLU A 107 6.33 -6.52 -5.61
C GLU A 107 5.58 -5.99 -6.84
N LEU A 108 5.69 -4.69 -7.14
CA LEU A 108 5.10 -4.10 -8.35
C LEU A 108 5.80 -4.58 -9.62
N GLU A 109 7.14 -4.62 -9.62
CA GLU A 109 7.94 -5.14 -10.74
C GLU A 109 7.59 -6.61 -11.04
N LEU A 110 7.53 -7.46 -10.01
CA LEU A 110 7.15 -8.88 -10.16
C LEU A 110 5.73 -9.06 -10.71
N ARG A 111 4.84 -8.09 -10.48
CA ARG A 111 3.47 -8.09 -11.02
C ARG A 111 3.39 -7.50 -12.42
N GLY A 112 4.45 -6.86 -12.94
CA GLY A 112 4.46 -6.19 -14.24
C GLY A 112 3.60 -4.92 -14.25
N VAL A 113 3.49 -4.25 -13.11
CA VAL A 113 2.77 -2.98 -12.95
C VAL A 113 3.81 -1.88 -12.77
N GLU A 114 4.24 -1.28 -13.88
CA GLU A 114 5.04 -0.04 -13.91
C GLU A 114 4.15 1.20 -14.03
#